data_AF-A0A5I0KBL2-F1
#
_entry.id   AF-A0A5I0KBL2-F1
#
_cell.length_a   1.000
_cell.length_b   1.000
_cell.length_c   1.000
_cell.angle_alpha   90.00
_cell.angle_beta   90.00
_cell.angle_gamma   90.00
#
_symmetry.space_group_name_H-M   'P 1'
#
loop_
_entity.id
_entity.type
_entity.pdbx_description
1 polymer ?
#
loop_
_entity_poly.entity_id
_entity_poly.type
_entity_poly.pdbx_seq_one_letter_code
_entity_poly.pdbx_strand_id
1 'polypeptide(L)'
;MNLQIEFSQGGSEVLDRVIQAYGFNTKLALAEHLDIASSSLANRYKRDFFPADIVVRCMAETGATLEWLATGQGRKFNDDELDIMKLPRKKIVDGKLYESGFLMLDKVTFLPGKPLPQNPICVIDNTMQYIVDQHFTEVYDDVWLVEVEGKTSVRTLTRIPVGKVRVSGVGMAFDCAIDDIVVIGRVVLTIS
;
A
#
# COMPACT_ATOMS: atom_id res chain seq x y z
N MET A 1 -8.15 23.43 4.90
CA MET A 1 -7.63 24.39 3.91
C MET A 1 -8.80 24.78 3.01
N ASN A 2 -9.10 26.07 2.85
CA ASN A 2 -10.16 26.50 1.92
C ASN A 2 -9.51 26.84 0.59
N LEU A 3 -9.75 26.02 -0.43
CA LEU A 3 -9.28 26.29 -1.80
C LEU A 3 -10.08 27.47 -2.36
N GLN A 4 -9.38 28.55 -2.74
CA GLN A 4 -9.96 29.69 -3.44
C GLN A 4 -9.52 29.66 -4.90
N ILE A 5 -10.48 29.54 -5.82
CA ILE A 5 -10.25 29.53 -7.27
C ILE A 5 -10.65 30.89 -7.83
N GLU A 6 -9.73 31.57 -8.49
CA GLU A 6 -10.01 32.79 -9.24
C GLU A 6 -10.49 32.42 -10.65
N PHE A 7 -11.70 32.84 -11.00
CA PHE A 7 -12.32 32.46 -12.28
C PHE A 7 -12.06 33.49 -13.40
N SER A 8 -11.74 34.72 -13.03
CA SER A 8 -11.66 35.85 -13.96
C SER A 8 -10.25 36.14 -14.51
N GLN A 9 -9.22 35.51 -13.97
CA GLN A 9 -7.82 35.70 -14.38
C GLN A 9 -6.96 34.50 -13.94
N GLY A 10 -5.73 34.38 -14.47
CA GLY A 10 -4.79 33.29 -14.16
C GLY A 10 -4.99 32.00 -14.95
N GLY A 11 -5.90 31.99 -15.93
CA GLY A 11 -6.21 30.82 -16.76
C GLY A 11 -5.02 30.32 -17.58
N SER A 12 -4.09 31.19 -17.97
CA SER A 12 -2.87 30.82 -18.71
C SER A 12 -1.98 29.87 -17.92
N GLU A 13 -1.77 30.13 -16.63
CA GLU A 13 -0.98 29.25 -15.77
C GLU A 13 -1.69 27.92 -15.52
N VAL A 14 -3.02 27.93 -15.43
CA VAL A 14 -3.83 26.71 -15.32
C VAL A 14 -3.66 25.86 -16.59
N LEU A 15 -3.71 26.46 -17.78
CA LEU A 15 -3.48 25.75 -19.04
C LEU A 15 -2.06 25.19 -19.14
N ASP A 16 -1.05 25.91 -18.66
CA ASP A 16 0.33 25.42 -18.63
C ASP A 16 0.48 24.21 -17.66
N ARG A 17 -0.22 24.23 -16.52
CA ARG A 17 -0.28 23.07 -15.62
C ARG A 17 -1.06 21.89 -16.22
N VAL A 18 -2.09 22.14 -17.02
CA VAL A 18 -2.78 21.08 -17.79
C VAL A 18 -1.82 20.42 -18.79
N ILE A 19 -1.03 21.19 -19.53
CA ILE A 19 0.02 20.65 -20.43
C ILE A 19 0.97 19.74 -19.65
N GLN A 20 1.43 20.20 -18.48
CA GLN A 20 2.29 19.41 -17.62
C GLN A 20 1.60 18.15 -17.09
N ALA A 21 0.31 18.18 -16.75
CA ALA A 21 -0.45 17.03 -16.26
C ALA A 21 -0.53 15.91 -17.30
N TYR A 22 -0.77 16.24 -18.57
CA TYR A 22 -0.76 15.28 -19.67
C TYR A 22 0.64 14.85 -20.12
N GLY A 23 1.71 15.49 -19.64
CA GLY A 23 3.08 15.22 -20.09
C GLY A 23 3.38 15.74 -21.51
N PHE A 24 2.63 16.74 -21.97
CA PHE A 24 2.85 17.35 -23.27
C PHE A 24 4.01 18.36 -23.22
N ASN A 25 4.73 18.49 -24.34
CA ASN A 25 5.81 19.47 -24.49
C ASN A 25 5.37 20.74 -25.24
N THR A 26 4.17 20.75 -25.83
CA THR A 26 3.70 21.87 -26.67
C THR A 26 2.21 22.17 -26.45
N LYS A 27 1.83 23.43 -26.67
CA LYS A 27 0.42 23.86 -26.68
C LYS A 27 -0.37 23.22 -27.83
N LEU A 28 0.31 22.91 -28.94
CA LEU A 28 -0.31 22.25 -30.08
C LEU A 28 -0.81 20.85 -29.72
N ALA A 29 -0.01 20.06 -28.99
CA ALA A 29 -0.41 18.74 -28.52
C ALA A 29 -1.65 18.79 -27.62
N LEU A 30 -1.79 19.81 -26.77
CA LEU A 30 -3.00 20.00 -25.98
C LEU A 30 -4.21 20.36 -26.86
N ALA A 31 -4.04 21.19 -27.90
CA ALA A 31 -5.13 21.53 -28.81
C ALA A 31 -5.62 20.31 -29.60
N GLU A 32 -4.69 19.48 -30.08
CA GLU A 32 -4.99 18.22 -30.76
C GLU A 32 -5.72 17.23 -29.83
N HIS A 33 -5.24 17.09 -28.59
CA HIS A 33 -5.87 16.22 -27.58
C HIS A 33 -7.30 16.65 -27.21
N LEU A 34 -7.53 17.96 -27.16
CA LEU A 34 -8.84 18.54 -26.87
C LEU A 34 -9.78 18.55 -28.08
N ASP A 35 -9.29 18.18 -29.28
CA ASP A 35 -10.01 18.28 -30.56
C ASP A 35 -10.50 19.72 -30.86
N ILE A 36 -9.61 20.70 -30.66
CA ILE A 36 -9.89 22.11 -30.96
C ILE A 36 -8.81 22.72 -31.86
N ALA A 37 -9.17 23.75 -32.63
CA ALA A 37 -8.19 24.52 -33.39
C ALA A 37 -7.15 25.19 -32.48
N SER A 38 -5.89 25.25 -32.92
CA SER A 38 -4.82 25.91 -32.16
C SER A 38 -5.12 27.39 -31.89
N SER A 39 -5.84 28.06 -32.79
CA SER A 39 -6.32 29.43 -32.61
C SER A 39 -7.34 29.55 -31.47
N SER A 40 -8.20 28.56 -31.28
CA SER A 40 -9.15 28.50 -30.15
C SER A 40 -8.41 28.36 -28.81
N LEU A 41 -7.38 27.52 -28.74
CA LEU A 41 -6.54 27.41 -27.54
C LEU A 41 -5.77 28.71 -27.27
N ALA A 42 -5.19 29.32 -28.31
CA ALA A 42 -4.47 30.60 -28.18
C ALA A 42 -5.39 31.72 -27.66
N ASN A 43 -6.65 31.76 -28.09
CA ASN A 43 -7.64 32.72 -27.59
C ASN A 43 -7.98 32.48 -26.11
N ARG A 44 -7.98 31.23 -25.64
CA ARG A 44 -8.19 30.91 -24.21
C ARG A 44 -7.03 31.42 -23.34
N TYR A 45 -5.79 31.24 -23.78
CA TYR A 45 -4.63 31.89 -23.14
C TYR A 45 -4.78 33.41 -23.10
N LYS A 46 -5.20 34.03 -24.20
CA LYS A 46 -5.35 35.49 -24.26
C LYS A 46 -6.45 36.04 -23.35
N ARG A 47 -7.56 35.29 -23.18
CA ARG A 47 -8.68 35.68 -22.30
C ARG A 47 -8.36 35.49 -20.82
N ASP A 48 -7.48 34.55 -20.52
CA ASP A 48 -6.96 34.28 -19.18
C ASP A 48 -8.03 33.89 -18.13
N PHE A 49 -9.23 33.51 -18.56
CA PHE A 49 -10.27 32.97 -17.67
C PHE A 49 -9.98 31.52 -17.28
N PHE A 50 -10.44 31.13 -16.10
CA PHE A 50 -10.27 29.78 -15.60
C PHE A 50 -10.96 28.75 -16.52
N PRO A 51 -10.21 27.82 -17.13
CA PRO A 51 -10.74 26.90 -18.14
C PRO A 51 -11.37 25.67 -17.49
N ALA A 52 -12.51 25.85 -16.82
CA ALA A 52 -13.16 24.81 -16.02
C ALA A 52 -13.43 23.52 -16.82
N ASP A 53 -13.83 23.63 -18.09
CA ASP A 53 -14.08 22.51 -18.99
C ASP A 53 -12.81 21.66 -19.20
N ILE A 54 -11.67 22.32 -19.43
CA ILE A 54 -10.38 21.66 -19.65
C ILE A 54 -9.84 21.08 -18.33
N VAL A 55 -10.01 21.78 -17.21
CA VAL A 55 -9.57 21.31 -15.88
C VAL A 55 -10.31 20.04 -15.48
N VAL A 56 -11.64 20.03 -15.58
CA VAL A 56 -12.45 18.85 -15.22
C VAL A 56 -12.06 17.64 -16.07
N ARG A 57 -11.85 17.85 -17.38
CA ARG A 57 -11.38 16.78 -18.29
C ARG A 57 -9.98 16.28 -17.91
N CYS A 58 -9.05 17.20 -17.65
CA CYS A 58 -7.68 16.88 -17.21
C CYS A 58 -7.67 16.04 -15.92
N MET A 59 -8.46 16.43 -14.92
CA MET A 59 -8.60 15.66 -13.69
C MET A 59 -9.10 14.23 -13.96
N ALA A 60 -10.14 14.09 -14.80
CA ALA A 60 -10.73 12.80 -15.12
C ALA A 60 -9.78 11.88 -15.88
N GLU A 61 -8.95 12.43 -16.77
CA GLU A 61 -8.07 11.65 -17.64
C GLU A 61 -6.70 11.36 -17.02
N THR A 62 -6.18 12.27 -16.18
CA THR A 62 -4.81 12.16 -15.63
C THR A 62 -4.75 11.86 -14.13
N GLY A 63 -5.86 12.06 -13.39
CA GLY A 63 -5.86 11.98 -11.93
C GLY A 63 -5.19 13.17 -11.22
N ALA A 64 -4.85 14.24 -11.96
CA ALA A 64 -4.30 15.44 -11.35
C ALA A 64 -5.29 16.09 -10.36
N THR A 65 -4.78 16.64 -9.26
CA THR A 65 -5.62 17.24 -8.23
C THR A 65 -6.11 18.62 -8.65
N LEU A 66 -7.31 18.99 -8.21
CA LEU A 66 -7.86 20.33 -8.46
C LEU A 66 -7.02 21.43 -7.81
N GLU A 67 -6.52 21.19 -6.59
CA GLU A 67 -5.70 22.15 -5.85
C GLU A 67 -4.46 22.54 -6.67
N TRP A 68 -3.73 21.54 -7.18
CA TRP A 68 -2.54 21.78 -7.99
C TRP A 68 -2.86 22.40 -9.35
N LEU A 69 -3.89 21.93 -10.05
CA LEU A 69 -4.29 22.54 -11.33
C LEU A 69 -4.70 24.01 -11.16
N ALA A 70 -5.47 24.33 -10.11
CA ALA A 70 -5.98 25.67 -9.90
C ALA A 70 -4.93 26.64 -9.34
N THR A 71 -4.05 26.20 -8.45
CA THR A 71 -3.18 27.09 -7.68
C THR A 71 -1.69 26.87 -7.90
N GLY A 72 -1.30 25.73 -8.49
CA GLY A 72 0.09 25.26 -8.51
C GLY A 72 0.62 24.78 -7.15
N GLN A 73 -0.19 24.87 -6.08
CA GLN A 73 0.14 24.40 -4.74
C GLN A 73 -0.41 23.00 -4.51
N GLY A 74 0.04 22.34 -3.44
CA GLY A 74 -0.35 20.96 -3.16
C GLY A 74 0.29 19.96 -4.12
N ARG A 75 -0.23 18.73 -4.12
CA ARG A 75 0.35 17.62 -4.89
C ARG A 75 -0.27 17.55 -6.29
N LYS A 76 0.55 17.38 -7.31
CA LYS A 76 0.13 17.29 -8.73
C LYS A 76 -0.86 16.16 -8.95
N PHE A 77 -0.46 14.95 -8.58
CA PHE A 77 -1.34 13.80 -8.48
C PHE A 77 -1.56 13.55 -7.00
N ASN A 78 -2.71 12.96 -6.66
CA ASN A 78 -2.72 12.15 -5.45
C ASN A 78 -1.81 10.97 -5.80
N ASP A 79 -0.51 11.10 -5.53
CA ASP A 79 0.40 9.96 -5.47
C ASP A 79 -0.09 9.08 -4.31
N ASP A 80 -1.14 8.35 -4.63
CA ASP A 80 -1.42 7.05 -4.09
C ASP A 80 -0.53 6.08 -4.88
N GLU A 81 0.80 6.24 -4.82
CA GLU A 81 1.56 5.09 -4.35
C GLU A 81 1.04 4.85 -2.94
N LEU A 82 -0.17 4.27 -2.86
CA LEU A 82 -0.64 3.63 -1.66
C LEU A 82 0.51 2.68 -1.39
N ASP A 83 1.24 2.92 -0.30
CA ASP A 83 2.34 2.09 0.12
C ASP A 83 1.71 0.79 0.67
N ILE A 84 0.80 0.19 -0.09
CA ILE A 84 -0.04 -0.92 0.25
C ILE A 84 0.71 -2.17 -0.13
N MET A 85 0.89 -3.01 0.87
CA MET A 85 1.33 -4.37 0.72
C MET A 85 0.12 -5.26 0.45
N LYS A 86 0.16 -6.01 -0.66
CA LYS A 86 -0.82 -7.06 -0.96
C LYS A 86 -0.26 -8.41 -0.50
N LEU A 87 -0.92 -9.01 0.47
CA LEU A 87 -0.47 -10.22 1.16
C LEU A 87 -1.37 -11.40 0.79
N PRO A 88 -0.80 -12.57 0.39
CA PRO A 88 -1.57 -13.81 0.36
C PRO A 88 -2.17 -14.06 1.73
N ARG A 89 -3.48 -14.30 1.78
CA ARG A 89 -4.22 -14.52 3.03
C ARG A 89 -4.62 -15.97 3.12
N LYS A 90 -4.30 -16.60 4.25
CA LYS A 90 -4.60 -18.00 4.56
C LYS A 90 -5.40 -18.08 5.85
N LYS A 91 -6.14 -19.17 6.03
CA LYS A 91 -6.87 -19.48 7.26
C LYS A 91 -6.46 -20.84 7.79
N ILE A 92 -6.33 -20.96 9.11
CA ILE A 92 -6.13 -22.24 9.78
C ILE A 92 -7.51 -22.85 10.02
N VAL A 93 -7.73 -24.06 9.50
CA VAL A 93 -8.93 -24.88 9.77
C VAL A 93 -8.45 -26.27 10.16
N ASP A 94 -8.81 -26.72 11.37
CA ASP A 94 -8.37 -27.99 11.96
C ASP A 94 -6.85 -28.20 11.93
N GLY A 95 -6.10 -27.12 12.14
CA GLY A 95 -4.63 -27.11 12.12
C GLY A 95 -4.03 -27.24 10.71
N LYS A 96 -4.77 -26.94 9.64
CA LYS A 96 -4.23 -26.90 8.27
C LYS A 96 -4.46 -25.53 7.65
N LEU A 97 -3.49 -25.06 6.86
CA LEU A 97 -3.59 -23.81 6.12
C LEU A 97 -4.39 -23.98 4.83
N TYR A 98 -5.35 -23.08 4.61
CA TYR A 98 -6.13 -22.97 3.38
C TYR A 98 -6.06 -21.56 2.83
N GLU A 99 -6.03 -21.42 1.50
CA GLU A 99 -6.10 -20.11 0.84
C GLU A 99 -7.42 -19.39 1.18
N SER A 100 -7.32 -18.09 1.43
CA SER A 100 -8.41 -17.22 1.87
C SER A 100 -8.30 -15.80 1.27
N GLY A 101 -7.85 -15.73 0.01
CA GLY A 101 -7.77 -14.49 -0.76
C GLY A 101 -6.52 -13.67 -0.47
N PHE A 102 -6.69 -12.36 -0.36
CA PHE A 102 -5.59 -11.42 -0.10
C PHE A 102 -5.99 -10.41 0.98
N LEU A 103 -5.01 -9.96 1.76
CA LEU A 103 -5.13 -8.78 2.62
C LEU A 103 -4.38 -7.62 1.96
N MET A 104 -4.99 -6.45 1.92
CA MET A 104 -4.33 -5.20 1.51
C MET A 104 -4.09 -4.38 2.77
N LEU A 105 -2.84 -4.01 3.01
CA LEU A 105 -2.41 -3.35 4.24
C LEU A 105 -1.48 -2.19 3.88
N ASP A 106 -1.75 -1.01 4.42
CA ASP A 106 -0.83 0.13 4.29
C ASP A 106 0.47 -0.16 5.07
N LYS A 107 1.63 0.05 4.46
CA LYS A 107 2.95 -0.19 5.07
C LYS A 107 3.17 0.68 6.32
N VAL A 108 2.44 1.79 6.48
CA VAL A 108 2.44 2.61 7.70
C VAL A 108 1.92 1.87 8.94
N THR A 109 1.21 0.75 8.75
CA THR A 109 0.79 -0.11 9.86
C THR A 109 1.97 -0.79 10.57
N PHE A 110 3.14 -0.88 9.92
CA PHE A 110 4.36 -1.33 10.55
C PHE A 110 5.06 -0.16 11.25
N LEU A 111 5.50 -0.39 12.50
CA LEU A 111 6.12 0.66 13.31
C LEU A 111 7.38 1.23 12.66
N PRO A 112 7.62 2.56 12.74
CA PRO A 112 8.83 3.19 12.25
C PRO A 112 10.10 2.54 12.83
N GLY A 113 11.11 2.33 11.98
CA GLY A 113 12.38 1.72 12.38
C GLY A 113 12.38 0.19 12.43
N LYS A 114 11.25 -0.48 12.20
CA LYS A 114 11.23 -1.92 11.93
C LYS A 114 11.28 -2.17 10.42
N PRO A 115 12.13 -3.09 9.94
CA PRO A 115 12.13 -3.46 8.53
C PRO A 115 10.79 -4.07 8.16
N LEU A 116 10.31 -3.74 6.96
CA LEU A 116 9.15 -4.37 6.38
C LEU A 116 9.43 -5.85 6.12
N PRO A 117 8.42 -6.72 6.24
CA PRO A 117 8.61 -8.14 5.98
C PRO A 117 8.91 -8.41 4.50
N GLN A 118 9.77 -9.39 4.22
CA GLN A 118 10.23 -9.66 2.85
C GLN A 118 9.38 -10.70 2.13
N ASN A 119 8.95 -11.76 2.82
CA ASN A 119 8.03 -12.76 2.27
C ASN A 119 6.81 -12.94 3.20
N PRO A 120 5.94 -11.91 3.30
CA PRO A 120 4.83 -11.92 4.22
C PRO A 120 3.59 -12.69 3.72
N ILE A 121 2.91 -13.36 4.64
CA ILE A 121 1.54 -13.85 4.48
C ILE A 121 0.65 -13.36 5.62
N CYS A 122 -0.65 -13.23 5.38
CA CYS A 122 -1.64 -13.04 6.43
C CYS A 122 -2.23 -14.40 6.81
N VAL A 123 -2.26 -14.74 8.10
CA VAL A 123 -2.85 -15.99 8.61
C VAL A 123 -3.97 -15.67 9.59
N ILE A 124 -5.17 -16.16 9.29
CA ILE A 124 -6.31 -16.14 10.21
C ILE A 124 -6.24 -17.37 11.11
N ASP A 125 -6.23 -17.14 12.41
CA ASP A 125 -6.37 -18.19 13.42
C ASP A 125 -7.46 -17.75 14.42
N ASN A 126 -8.59 -18.46 14.40
CA ASN A 126 -9.81 -18.10 15.13
C ASN A 126 -10.27 -16.65 14.85
N THR A 127 -10.25 -15.79 15.87
CA THR A 127 -10.68 -14.38 15.78
C THR A 127 -9.52 -13.44 15.46
N MET A 128 -8.30 -13.94 15.36
CA MET A 128 -7.09 -13.13 15.18
C MET A 128 -6.55 -13.30 13.76
N GLN A 129 -5.87 -12.25 13.29
CA GLN A 129 -5.09 -12.28 12.06
C GLN A 129 -3.64 -11.90 12.36
N TYR A 130 -2.72 -12.64 11.78
CA TYR A 130 -1.29 -12.47 11.97
C TYR A 130 -0.64 -12.18 10.64
N ILE A 131 0.20 -11.16 10.58
CA ILE A 131 1.14 -11.01 9.47
C ILE A 131 2.39 -11.78 9.84
N VAL A 132 2.75 -12.75 9.00
CA VAL A 132 3.85 -13.69 9.22
C VAL A 132 4.88 -13.48 8.14
N ASP A 133 6.11 -13.13 8.50
CA ASP A 133 7.24 -13.10 7.56
C ASP A 133 7.87 -14.50 7.48
N GLN A 134 7.83 -15.09 6.30
CA GLN A 134 8.46 -16.39 6.03
C GLN A 134 9.96 -16.28 5.77
N HIS A 135 10.48 -15.06 5.61
CA HIS A 135 11.91 -14.83 5.50
C HIS A 135 12.53 -14.63 6.88
N PHE A 136 13.40 -15.56 7.29
CA PHE A 136 14.19 -15.47 8.52
C PHE A 136 15.47 -16.30 8.39
N THR A 137 16.52 -15.93 9.12
CA THR A 137 17.80 -16.65 9.15
C THR A 137 17.98 -17.50 10.39
N GLU A 138 17.31 -17.14 11.48
CA GLU A 138 17.41 -17.84 12.76
C GLU A 138 16.09 -17.76 13.53
N VAL A 139 15.90 -18.71 14.44
CA VAL A 139 14.76 -18.77 15.36
C VAL A 139 15.21 -18.27 16.73
N TYR A 140 14.50 -17.27 17.23
CA TYR A 140 14.71 -16.63 18.53
C TYR A 140 13.38 -16.46 19.28
N ASP A 141 13.46 -15.97 20.50
CA ASP A 141 12.31 -15.81 21.39
C ASP A 141 11.31 -14.81 20.82
N ASP A 142 10.19 -15.31 20.29
CA ASP A 142 9.11 -14.51 19.70
C ASP A 142 7.87 -15.38 19.47
N VAL A 143 6.86 -14.82 18.82
CA VAL A 143 5.69 -15.53 18.32
C VAL A 143 5.93 -15.96 16.86
N TRP A 144 5.68 -17.24 16.58
CA TRP A 144 5.96 -17.88 15.30
C TRP A 144 4.75 -18.67 14.81
N LEU A 145 4.61 -18.75 13.50
CA LEU A 145 3.76 -19.73 12.85
C LEU A 145 4.57 -21.02 12.71
N VAL A 146 4.08 -22.11 13.30
CA VAL A 146 4.76 -23.41 13.31
C VAL A 146 3.81 -24.52 12.92
N GLU A 147 4.36 -25.61 12.43
CA GLU A 147 3.67 -26.88 12.26
C GLU A 147 4.31 -27.94 13.16
N VAL A 148 3.46 -28.57 13.98
CA VAL A 148 3.84 -29.65 14.90
C VAL A 148 3.00 -30.86 14.52
N GLU A 149 3.65 -31.97 14.14
CA GLU A 149 2.98 -33.21 13.73
C GLU A 149 1.86 -33.01 12.67
N GLY A 150 2.10 -32.15 11.67
CA GLY A 150 1.14 -31.86 10.60
C GLY A 150 0.01 -30.89 11.01
N LYS A 151 0.09 -30.27 12.20
CA LYS A 151 -0.84 -29.26 12.68
C LYS A 151 -0.18 -27.89 12.79
N THR A 152 -0.58 -26.99 11.90
CA THR A 152 -0.19 -25.58 11.90
C THR A 152 -0.92 -24.81 13.01
N SER A 153 -0.18 -24.01 13.77
CA SER A 153 -0.73 -23.06 14.75
C SER A 153 0.24 -21.92 15.03
N VAL A 154 -0.27 -20.81 15.58
CA VAL A 154 0.57 -19.72 16.08
C VAL A 154 1.01 -20.03 17.52
N ARG A 155 2.31 -19.99 17.77
CA ARG A 155 2.93 -20.40 19.05
C ARG A 155 4.00 -19.41 19.48
N THR A 156 4.20 -19.29 20.79
CA THR A 156 5.38 -18.62 21.33
C THR A 156 6.52 -19.64 21.44
N LEU A 157 7.65 -19.35 20.80
CA LEU A 157 8.87 -20.15 20.90
C LEU A 157 9.85 -19.47 21.84
N THR A 158 10.47 -20.23 22.72
CA THR A 158 11.57 -19.77 23.59
C THR A 158 12.75 -20.71 23.44
N ARG A 159 13.92 -20.19 23.09
CA ARG A 159 15.14 -20.98 22.86
C ARG A 159 15.65 -21.57 24.18
N ILE A 160 15.96 -22.86 24.13
CA ILE A 160 16.62 -23.60 25.19
C ILE A 160 17.99 -24.01 24.64
N PRO A 161 19.08 -23.98 25.47
CA PRO A 161 20.38 -24.47 25.05
C PRO A 161 20.33 -25.86 24.40
N VAL A 162 21.35 -26.17 23.60
CA VAL A 162 21.49 -27.47 22.92
C VAL A 162 20.42 -27.69 21.83
N GLY A 163 20.04 -26.62 21.12
CA GLY A 163 19.18 -26.71 19.94
C GLY A 163 17.71 -27.02 20.24
N LYS A 164 17.25 -26.75 21.46
CA LYS A 164 15.87 -26.99 21.87
C LYS A 164 15.04 -25.72 21.86
N VAL A 165 13.72 -25.90 21.85
CA VAL A 165 12.76 -24.82 22.05
C VAL A 165 11.66 -25.28 23.00
N ARG A 166 11.18 -24.35 23.81
CA ARG A 166 9.88 -24.46 24.48
C ARG A 166 8.81 -23.91 23.56
N VAL A 167 7.79 -24.72 23.29
CA VAL A 167 6.62 -24.34 22.50
C VAL A 167 5.45 -24.07 23.45
N SER A 168 4.86 -22.88 23.35
CA SER A 168 3.76 -22.44 24.23
C SER A 168 2.70 -21.62 23.47
N GLY A 169 1.65 -21.17 24.16
CA GLY A 169 0.62 -20.28 23.61
C GLY A 169 -0.80 -20.88 23.53
N VAL A 170 -0.94 -22.20 23.40
CA VAL A 170 -2.23 -22.90 23.47
C VAL A 170 -2.08 -24.20 24.25
N GLY A 171 -2.88 -24.37 25.31
CA GLY A 171 -2.80 -25.55 26.17
C GLY A 171 -1.50 -25.63 26.97
N MET A 172 -1.02 -26.84 27.23
CA MET A 172 0.21 -27.08 28.00
C MET A 172 1.45 -26.84 27.12
N ALA A 173 2.45 -26.16 27.67
CA ALA A 173 3.74 -25.98 27.01
C ALA A 173 4.55 -27.28 27.03
N PHE A 174 5.42 -27.46 26.04
CA PHE A 174 6.31 -28.61 25.93
C PHE A 174 7.67 -28.19 25.36
N ASP A 175 8.68 -29.04 25.57
CA ASP A 175 10.03 -28.82 25.07
C ASP A 175 10.35 -29.88 24.00
N CYS A 176 10.92 -29.48 22.87
CA CYS A 176 11.35 -30.37 21.80
C CYS A 176 12.65 -29.86 21.16
N ALA A 177 13.28 -30.66 20.29
CA ALA A 177 14.32 -30.13 19.42
C ALA A 177 13.69 -29.15 18.42
N ILE A 178 14.47 -28.16 17.97
CA ILE A 178 14.00 -27.25 16.92
C ILE A 178 13.67 -28.00 15.62
N ASP A 179 14.40 -29.09 15.34
CA ASP A 179 14.23 -29.92 14.15
C ASP A 179 13.01 -30.85 14.22
N ASP A 180 12.38 -30.98 15.40
CA ASP A 180 11.14 -31.78 15.58
C ASP A 180 9.89 -31.01 15.13
N ILE A 181 10.02 -29.72 14.80
CA ILE A 181 8.93 -28.85 14.35
C ILE A 181 9.31 -28.15 13.06
N VAL A 182 8.31 -27.78 12.27
CA VAL A 182 8.53 -26.93 11.09
C VAL A 182 8.22 -25.49 11.48
N VAL A 183 9.23 -24.63 11.45
CA VAL A 183 9.05 -23.19 11.62
C VAL A 183 8.75 -22.55 10.28
N ILE A 184 7.54 -22.00 10.11
CA ILE A 184 7.05 -21.48 8.84
C ILE A 184 7.41 -20.00 8.68
N GLY A 185 7.34 -19.23 9.76
CA GLY A 185 7.67 -17.81 9.74
C GLY A 185 7.39 -17.12 11.06
N ARG A 186 7.89 -15.90 11.19
CA ARG A 186 7.76 -15.09 12.41
C ARG A 186 6.57 -14.16 12.32
N VAL A 187 5.82 -14.03 13.40
CA VAL A 187 4.74 -13.03 13.49
C VAL A 187 5.35 -11.63 13.61
N VAL A 188 5.02 -10.74 12.68
CA VAL A 188 5.51 -9.35 12.65
C VAL A 188 4.45 -8.34 13.04
N LEU A 189 3.17 -8.71 12.93
CA LEU A 189 2.03 -7.87 13.31
C LEU A 189 0.84 -8.77 13.69
N THR A 190 0.09 -8.36 14.71
CA THR A 190 -1.15 -9.02 15.16
C THR A 190 -2.31 -8.03 15.01
N ILE A 191 -3.42 -8.49 14.44
CA ILE A 191 -4.64 -7.73 14.19
C ILE A 191 -5.80 -8.47 14.87
N SER A 192 -6.48 -7.77 15.78
CA SER A 192 -7.61 -8.28 16.60
C SER A 192 -8.89 -7.53 16.33
#